data_AF-A0A0G1LEE5-F1
#
_entry.id   AF-A0A0G1LEE5-F1
#
_cell.length_a   1.000
_cell.length_b   1.000
_cell.length_c   1.000
_cell.angle_alpha   90.00
_cell.angle_beta   90.00
_cell.angle_gamma   90.00
#
_symmetry.space_group_name_H-M   'P 1'
#
loop_
_entity.id
_entity.type
_entity.pdbx_description
1 polymer ?
#
loop_
_entity_poly.entity_id
_entity_poly.type
_entity_poly.pdbx_seq_one_letter_code
_entity_poly.pdbx_strand_id
1 'polypeptide(L)' 'MRCGKERIVVKTYKEVVGNSVVINTLTACPDPDCQSRIDIQLAKEERFRADMKLASERRLLEQKERRIEALKKTS' A
#
# COMPACT_ATOMS: atom_id res chain seq x y z
N MET A 1 -2.92 1.57 20.49
CA MET A 1 -4.01 1.16 21.41
C MET A 1 -5.32 1.60 20.79
N ARG A 2 -6.29 0.69 20.59
CA ARG A 2 -7.60 1.01 20.00
C ARG A 2 -8.56 1.36 21.15
N CYS A 3 -9.27 2.47 21.05
CA CYS A 3 -10.12 3.00 22.14
C CYS A 3 -11.47 2.27 22.33
N GLY A 4 -11.81 1.30 21.49
CA GLY A 4 -13.04 0.51 21.57
C GLY A 4 -14.32 1.25 21.13
N LYS A 5 -14.25 2.56 20.85
CA LYS A 5 -15.38 3.35 20.35
C LYS A 5 -15.79 2.91 18.93
N GLU A 6 -17.08 3.00 18.63
CA GLU A 6 -17.59 2.79 17.28
C GLU A 6 -16.94 3.76 16.29
N ARG A 7 -16.54 3.24 15.13
CA ARG A 7 -15.93 4.04 14.08
C ARG A 7 -17.01 4.71 13.24
N ILE A 8 -16.76 5.95 12.85
CA ILE A 8 -17.64 6.71 11.98
C ILE A 8 -17.21 6.55 10.52
N VAL A 9 -18.17 6.54 9.61
CA VAL A 9 -17.90 6.51 8.16
C VAL A 9 -17.50 7.91 7.70
N VAL A 10 -16.30 8.02 7.13
CA VAL A 10 -15.76 9.30 6.63
C VAL A 10 -16.05 9.45 5.15
N LYS A 11 -15.90 8.36 4.39
CA LYS A 11 -16.05 8.39 2.93
C LYS A 11 -16.36 7.01 2.39
N THR A 12 -17.29 6.94 1.46
CA THR A 12 -17.52 5.76 0.63
C THR A 12 -17.13 6.09 -0.81
N TYR A 13 -16.41 5.18 -1.46
CA TYR A 13 -16.06 5.35 -2.86
C TYR A 13 -16.10 4.01 -3.58
N LYS A 14 -16.38 4.06 -4.88
CA LYS A 14 -16.40 2.89 -5.74
C LYS A 14 -15.10 2.87 -6.53
N GLU A 15 -14.46 1.72 -6.54
CA GLU A 15 -13.23 1.47 -7.29
C GLU A 15 -13.46 0.26 -8.19
N VAL A 16 -13.08 0.36 -9.45
CA VAL A 16 -13.16 -0.77 -10.39
C VAL A 16 -11.83 -1.52 -10.32
N VAL A 17 -11.88 -2.77 -9.87
CA VAL A 17 -10.71 -3.65 -9.80
C VAL A 17 -10.95 -4.84 -10.72
N GLY A 18 -10.21 -4.86 -11.84
CA GLY A 18 -10.46 -5.81 -12.93
C GLY A 18 -11.82 -5.55 -13.59
N ASN A 19 -12.73 -6.54 -13.51
CA ASN A 19 -14.10 -6.44 -14.06
C ASN A 19 -15.16 -6.20 -12.98
N SER A 20 -14.75 -6.03 -11.72
CA SER A 20 -15.66 -5.91 -10.58
C SER A 20 -15.64 -4.50 -9.99
N VAL A 21 -16.82 -4.00 -9.61
CA VAL A 21 -16.95 -2.74 -8.87
C VAL A 21 -16.89 -3.04 -7.38
N VAL A 22 -15.85 -2.55 -6.72
CA VAL A 22 -15.64 -2.68 -5.28
C VAL A 22 -16.10 -1.39 -4.60
N ILE A 23 -16.94 -1.52 -3.57
CA ILE A 23 -17.38 -0.37 -2.75
C ILE A 23 -16.53 -0.34 -1.49
N ASN A 24 -15.64 0.63 -1.40
CA ASN A 24 -14.78 0.83 -0.26
C ASN A 24 -15.38 1.87 0.69
N THR A 25 -15.36 1.54 1.99
CA THR A 25 -15.84 2.41 3.07
C THR A 25 -14.69 2.76 3.98
N LEU A 26 -14.28 4.03 3.98
CA LEU A 26 -13.30 4.58 4.89
C LEU A 26 -13.97 4.96 6.20
N THR A 27 -13.36 4.51 7.30
CA THR A 27 -13.84 4.74 8.64
C THR A 27 -12.75 5.36 9.50
N ALA A 28 -13.14 6.26 10.40
CA ALA A 28 -12.24 6.88 11.37
C ALA A 28 -12.79 6.74 12.79
N CYS A 29 -11.90 6.86 13.77
CA CYS A 29 -12.30 7.00 15.15
C CYS A 29 -12.87 8.42 15.35
N PRO A 30 -13.99 8.57 16.07
CA PRO A 30 -14.52 9.90 16.44
C PRO A 30 -13.60 10.66 17.40
N ASP A 31 -12.63 9.97 18.01
CA ASP A 31 -11.67 10.54 18.94
C ASP A 31 -10.38 10.93 18.19
N PRO A 32 -10.04 12.23 18.10
CA PRO A 32 -8.92 12.71 17.29
C PRO A 32 -7.55 12.27 17.84
N ASP A 33 -7.41 12.13 19.16
CA ASP A 33 -6.18 11.64 19.78
C ASP A 33 -5.99 10.15 19.51
N CYS A 34 -7.08 9.38 19.52
CA CYS A 34 -7.02 7.98 19.12
C CYS A 34 -6.74 7.83 17.61
N GLN A 35 -7.36 8.66 16.78
CA GLN A 35 -7.22 8.59 15.32
C GLN A 35 -5.79 8.95 14.90
N SER A 36 -5.20 10.02 15.44
CA SER A 36 -3.84 10.45 15.12
C SER A 36 -2.79 9.36 15.38
N ARG A 37 -2.91 8.62 16.49
CA ARG A 37 -2.02 7.49 16.80
C ARG A 37 -2.12 6.37 15.76
N ILE A 38 -3.32 6.10 15.27
CA ILE A 38 -3.56 5.12 14.21
C ILE A 38 -2.99 5.63 12.89
N ASP A 39 -3.20 6.90 12.56
CA ASP A 39 -2.70 7.51 11.33
C ASP A 39 -1.16 7.49 11.26
N ILE A 40 -0.49 7.75 12.39
CA ILE A 40 0.98 7.61 12.49
C ILE A 40 1.41 6.18 12.18
N GLN A 41 0.70 5.18 12.72
CA GLN A 41 1.01 3.78 12.46
C GLN A 41 0.76 3.42 10.98
N LEU A 42 -0.37 3.86 10.42
CA LEU A 42 -0.72 3.63 9.02
C LEU A 42 0.30 4.26 8.08
N ALA A 43 0.74 5.49 8.35
CA ALA A 43 1.77 6.16 7.57
C ALA A 43 3.12 5.42 7.64
N LYS A 44 3.47 4.84 8.80
CA LYS A 44 4.68 4.02 8.93
C LYS A 44 4.57 2.74 8.11
N GLU A 45 3.44 2.06 8.17
CA GLU A 45 3.19 0.84 7.38
C GLU A 45 3.17 1.12 5.88
N GLU A 46 2.59 2.24 5.46
CA GLU A 46 2.57 2.67 4.06
C GLU A 46 3.99 2.91 3.52
N ARG A 47 4.83 3.65 4.27
CA ARG A 47 6.24 3.87 3.91
C ARG A 47 6.99 2.56 3.78
N PHE A 48 6.84 1.66 4.76
CA PHE A 48 7.47 0.34 4.71
C PHE A 48 7.06 -0.47 3.47
N ARG A 49 5.76 -0.45 3.11
CA ARG A 49 5.26 -1.12 1.91
C ARG A 49 5.82 -0.48 0.63
N ALA A 50 5.91 0.84 0.57
CA ALA A 50 6.49 1.56 -0.56
C ALA A 50 7.97 1.20 -0.76
N ASP A 51 8.76 1.21 0.31
CA ASP A 51 10.18 0.84 0.27
C ASP A 51 10.38 -0.60 -0.19
N MET A 52 9.57 -1.53 0.33
CA MET A 52 9.61 -2.93 -0.07
C MET A 52 9.25 -3.13 -1.55
N LYS A 53 8.28 -2.37 -2.06
CA LYS A 53 7.89 -2.39 -3.47
C LYS A 53 9.03 -1.88 -4.36
N LEU A 54 9.63 -0.73 -4.03
CA LEU A 54 10.77 -0.17 -4.76
C LEU A 54 11.97 -1.12 -4.77
N ALA A 55 12.29 -1.73 -3.63
CA ALA A 55 13.36 -2.71 -3.55
C ALA A 55 13.07 -3.95 -4.40
N SER A 56 11.82 -4.39 -4.47
CA SER A 56 11.40 -5.51 -5.33
C SER A 56 11.52 -5.17 -6.81
N GLU A 57 11.06 -3.99 -7.21
CA GLU A 57 11.16 -3.50 -8.59
C GLU A 57 12.61 -3.37 -9.03
N ARG A 58 13.49 -2.84 -8.17
CA ARG A 58 14.93 -2.76 -8.44
C ARG A 58 15.53 -4.15 -8.70
N ARG A 59 15.24 -5.13 -7.84
CA ARG A 59 15.71 -6.51 -8.02
C ARG A 59 15.22 -7.14 -9.34
N LEU A 60 14.01 -6.82 -9.77
CA LEU A 60 13.47 -7.31 -11.05
C LEU A 60 14.17 -6.67 -12.24
N LEU A 61 14.48 -5.37 -12.17
CA LEU A 61 15.22 -4.66 -13.21
C LEU A 61 16.64 -5.21 -13.36
N GLU A 62 17.38 -5.36 -12.25
CA GLU A 62 18.73 -5.95 -12.24
C GLU A 62 18.74 -7.36 -12.85
N GLN A 63 17.73 -8.19 -12.55
CA GLN A 63 17.60 -9.53 -13.15
C GLN A 63 17.34 -9.46 -14.65
N LYS A 64 16.51 -8.53 -15.12
CA LYS A 64 16.26 -8.31 -16.56
C LYS A 64 17.53 -7.86 -17.28
N GLU A 65 18.27 -6.92 -16.71
CA GLU A 65 19.54 -6.44 -17.28
C GLU A 65 20.56 -7.56 -17.41
N ARG A 66 20.77 -8.35 -16.34
CA ARG A 66 21.67 -9.52 -16.37
C ARG A 66 21.27 -10.52 -17.45
N ARG A 67 19.96 -10.75 -17.65
CA ARG A 67 19.47 -11.64 -18.71
C ARG A 67 19.77 -11.09 -20.10
N ILE A 68 19.58 -9.79 -20.32
CA ILE A 68 19.91 -9.12 -21.59
C ILE A 68 21.41 -9.19 -21.87
N GLU A 69 22.25 -8.93 -20.88
CA GLU A 69 23.70 -9.05 -21.01
C GLU A 69 24.15 -10.47 -21.34
N ALA A 70 23.55 -11.48 -20.69
CA ALA A 70 23.83 -12.89 -20.98
C ALA A 70 23.48 -13.23 -22.44
N LEU A 71 22.32 -12.78 -22.93
CA LEU A 71 21.90 -12.97 -24.33
C LEU A 71 22.87 -12.32 -25.32
N LYS A 72 23.35 -11.10 -25.03
CA LYS A 72 24.34 -10.39 -25.85
C LYS A 72 25.70 -11.09 -25.90
N LYS A 73 26.09 -11.83 -24.86
CA LYS A 73 27.36 -12.57 -24.81
C LYS A 73 27.31 -13.91 -25.57
N THR A 74 26.11 -14.42 -25.86
CA THR A 74 25.89 -15.69 -26.57
C THR A 74 25.62 -15.53 -28.07
N SER A 75 25.49 -14.30 -28.57
CA SER A 75 25.43 -13.95 -30.02
C SER A 75 26.78 -13.48 -30.50
#